data_AF-A0A1X6ZXY3-F1
#
_entry.id   AF-A0A1X6ZXY3-F1
#
_cell.length_a   1.000
_cell.length_b   1.000
_cell.length_c   1.000
_cell.angle_alpha   90.00
_cell.angle_beta   90.00
_cell.angle_gamma   90.00
#
_symmetry.space_group_name_H-M   'P 1'
#
loop_
_entity.id
_entity.type
_entity.pdbx_description
1 polymer ?
#
loop_
_entity_poly.entity_id
_entity_poly.type
_entity_poly.pdbx_seq_one_letter_code
_entity_poly.pdbx_strand_id
1 'polypeptide(L)' 'MVQTCIVRLVRHSLNFCSWKDRKIIAADLRRIYSAPSAEMAEAELDAFEEKWAGKYASIAPAWRRAWA' A
#
# COMPACT_ATOMS: atom_id res chain seq x y z
N MET A 1 -6.84 -3.47 20.81
CA MET A 1 -7.20 -3.78 19.41
C MET A 1 -7.16 -2.49 18.63
N VAL A 2 -6.14 -2.27 17.79
CA VAL A 2 -6.11 -1.07 16.95
C VAL A 2 -6.85 -1.44 15.66
N GLN A 3 -8.03 -0.86 15.44
CA GLN A 3 -8.61 -0.83 14.09
C GLN A 3 -7.63 -0.03 13.24
N THR A 4 -6.81 -0.72 12.46
CA THR A 4 -5.90 -0.06 11.52
C THR A 4 -6.74 0.36 10.32
N CYS A 5 -7.53 1.42 10.48
CA CYS A 5 -8.27 2.00 9.36
C CYS A 5 -7.30 2.16 8.19
N ILE A 6 -7.74 1.79 6.97
CA ILE A 6 -6.93 1.86 5.74
C ILE A 6 -6.21 3.22 5.61
N VAL A 7 -6.86 4.31 6.04
CA VAL A 7 -6.27 5.66 6.08
C VAL A 7 -4.99 5.74 6.94
N ARG A 8 -4.95 5.07 8.09
CA ARG A 8 -3.77 5.02 8.96
C ARG A 8 -2.65 4.20 8.33
N LEU A 9 -2.98 3.11 7.65
CA LEU A 9 -2.03 2.29 6.87
C LEU A 9 -1.43 3.07 5.69
N VAL A 10 -2.26 3.80 4.93
CA VAL A 10 -1.80 4.70 3.85
C VAL A 10 -0.88 5.77 4.41
N ARG A 11 -1.27 6.45 5.49
CA ARG A 11 -0.44 7.50 6.10
C ARG A 11 0.89 6.94 6.62
N HIS A 12 0.88 5.74 7.19
CA HIS A 12 2.10 5.06 7.63
C HIS A 12 3.02 4.75 6.45
N SER A 13 2.46 4.25 5.34
CA SER A 13 3.21 3.94 4.12
C SER A 13 3.87 5.20 3.55
N LEU A 14 3.12 6.30 3.47
CA LEU A 14 3.62 7.59 2.96
C LEU A 14 4.68 8.25 3.85
N ASN A 15 4.76 7.91 5.14
CA ASN A 15 5.81 8.42 6.02
C ASN A 15 7.21 7.89 5.63
N PHE A 16 7.29 6.68 5.07
CA PHE A 16 8.54 6.11 4.57
C PHE A 16 8.92 6.62 3.18
N CYS A 17 7.97 7.22 2.47
CA CYS A 17 8.14 7.67 1.10
C CYS A 17 8.74 9.08 1.05
N SER A 18 9.72 9.26 0.17
CA SER A 18 10.25 10.59 -0.14
C SER A 18 9.17 11.48 -0.77
N TRP A 19 9.23 12.79 -0.53
CA TRP A 19 8.20 13.75 -0.97
C TRP A 19 7.91 13.68 -2.48
N LYS A 20 8.93 13.38 -3.29
CA LYS A 20 8.80 13.22 -4.75
C LYS A 20 7.97 12.00 -5.15
N ASP A 21 8.10 10.90 -4.40
CA ASP A 21 7.42 9.63 -4.71
C ASP A 21 6.01 9.57 -4.09
N ARG A 22 5.71 10.39 -3.07
CA ARG A 22 4.42 10.40 -2.34
C ARG A 22 3.21 10.50 -3.26
N LYS A 23 3.26 11.34 -4.31
CA LYS A 23 2.13 11.51 -5.23
C LYS A 23 1.88 10.24 -6.06
N ILE A 24 2.95 9.58 -6.50
CA ILE A 24 2.89 8.36 -7.30
C ILE A 24 2.40 7.21 -6.43
N ILE A 25 3.00 7.05 -5.25
CA ILE A 25 2.64 6.01 -4.28
C ILE A 25 1.21 6.19 -3.79
N ALA A 26 0.75 7.41 -3.49
CA ALA A 26 -0.64 7.64 -3.10
C ALA A 26 -1.62 7.24 -4.21
N ALA A 27 -1.28 7.43 -5.49
CA ALA A 27 -2.10 7.00 -6.61
C ALA A 27 -2.12 5.47 -6.76
N ASP A 28 -0.97 4.81 -6.60
CA ASP A 28 -0.90 3.34 -6.63
C ASP A 28 -1.66 2.74 -5.43
N LEU A 29 -1.43 3.23 -4.20
CA LEU A 29 -2.14 2.80 -3.00
C LEU A 29 -3.67 3.01 -3.12
N ARG A 30 -4.11 4.04 -3.85
CA ARG A 30 -5.52 4.26 -4.14
C ARG A 30 -6.15 3.16 -4.98
N ARG A 31 -5.42 2.58 -5.92
CA ARG A 31 -5.92 1.45 -6.72
C ARG A 31 -6.16 0.23 -5.84
N ILE A 32 -5.22 0.00 -4.91
CA ILE A 32 -5.27 -1.11 -3.95
C ILE A 32 -6.53 -1.05 -3.09
N TYR A 33 -6.79 0.06 -2.37
CA TYR A 33 -7.97 0.15 -1.50
C TYR A 33 -9.29 0.44 -2.25
N SER A 34 -9.23 0.86 -3.52
CA SER A 34 -10.41 1.10 -4.35
C SER A 34 -10.82 -0.15 -5.13
N ALA A 35 -10.11 -1.27 -4.99
CA ALA A 35 -10.43 -2.51 -5.66
C ALA A 35 -11.77 -3.08 -5.13
N PRO A 36 -12.69 -3.53 -6.02
CA PRO A 36 -13.98 -4.12 -5.65
C PRO A 36 -13.91 -5.48 -4.94
N SER A 37 -12.78 -6.21 -5.02
CA SER A 37 -12.60 -7.49 -4.33
C SER A 37 -11.21 -7.60 -3.69
N ALA A 38 -11.09 -8.45 -2.67
CA ALA A 38 -9.83 -8.71 -1.99
C ALA A 38 -8.77 -9.31 -2.93
N GLU A 39 -9.19 -10.21 -3.84
CA GLU A 39 -8.31 -10.82 -4.84
C GLU A 39 -7.72 -9.78 -5.80
N MET A 40 -8.53 -8.81 -6.24
CA MET A 40 -8.04 -7.70 -7.06
C MET A 40 -7.15 -6.75 -6.26
N ALA A 41 -7.47 -6.50 -4.99
CA ALA A 41 -6.63 -5.69 -4.12
C ALA A 41 -5.26 -6.33 -3.91
N GLU A 42 -5.19 -7.66 -3.81
CA GLU A 42 -3.96 -8.44 -3.73
C GLU A 42 -3.17 -8.38 -5.04
N ALA A 43 -3.82 -8.51 -6.20
CA ALA A 43 -3.16 -8.36 -7.50
C ALA A 43 -2.56 -6.96 -7.71
N GLU A 44 -3.28 -5.90 -7.31
CA GLU A 44 -2.76 -4.53 -7.35
C GLU A 44 -1.63 -4.32 -6.33
N LEU A 45 -1.69 -5.00 -5.18
CA LEU A 45 -0.63 -4.98 -4.18
C LEU A 45 0.64 -5.68 -4.67
N ASP A 46 0.51 -6.77 -5.42
CA ASP A 46 1.64 -7.48 -6.05
C ASP A 46 2.28 -6.63 -7.14
N ALA A 47 1.48 -6.01 -8.00
CA ALA A 47 1.99 -5.07 -9.00
C ALA A 47 2.69 -3.86 -8.36
N PHE A 48 2.17 -3.38 -7.22
CA PHE A 48 2.81 -2.34 -6.41
C PHE A 48 4.13 -2.82 -5.82
N GLU A 49 4.16 -4.05 -5.28
CA GLU A 49 5.37 -4.66 -4.73
C GLU A 49 6.44 -4.80 -5.81
N GLU A 50 6.14 -5.34 -6.98
CA GLU A 50 7.13 -5.46 -8.08
C GLU A 50 7.70 -4.10 -8.50
N LYS A 51 6.84 -3.08 -8.62
CA LYS A 51 7.24 -1.72 -9.00
C LYS A 51 8.12 -1.05 -7.95
N TRP A 52 7.88 -1.31 -6.67
CA TRP A 52 8.52 -0.61 -5.56
C TRP A 52 9.45 -1.48 -4.70
N ALA A 53 9.63 -2.77 -5.02
CA ALA A 53 10.44 -3.73 -4.27
C ALA A 53 11.87 -3.23 -4.06
N GLY A 54 12.43 -2.49 -5.02
CA GLY A 54 13.78 -1.95 -4.91
C GLY A 54 13.94 -0.78 -3.91
N LYS A 55 12.88 0.01 -3.66
CA LYS A 55 12.95 1.22 -2.80
C LYS A 55 12.14 1.11 -1.52
N TYR A 56 10.99 0.43 -1.56
CA TYR A 56 10.00 0.39 -0.50
C TYR A 56 9.44 -1.02 -0.27
N ALA A 57 10.33 -2.02 -0.22
CA ALA A 57 9.99 -3.44 0.00
C ALA A 57 9.14 -3.69 1.26
N SER A 58 9.21 -2.83 2.28
CA SER A 58 8.49 -3.03 3.54
C SER A 58 7.02 -2.62 3.49
N ILE A 59 6.57 -1.92 2.43
CA ILE A 59 5.19 -1.43 2.35
C ILE A 59 4.23 -2.59 2.05
N ALA A 60 4.50 -3.41 1.02
CA ALA A 60 3.58 -4.49 0.64
C ALA A 60 3.34 -5.53 1.76
N PRO A 61 4.36 -6.00 2.50
CA PRO A 61 4.16 -6.87 3.67
C PRO A 61 3.33 -6.23 4.79
N ALA A 62 3.46 -4.91 5.00
CA ALA A 62 2.66 -4.20 5.99
C ALA A 62 1.17 -4.16 5.60
N TRP A 63 0.87 -4.08 4.31
CA TRP A 63 -0.49 -4.15 3.77
C TRP A 63 -1.07 -5.56 3.87
N ARG A 64 -0.31 -6.59 3.48
CA ARG A 64 -0.73 -7.99 3.65
C ARG A 64 -1.07 -8.33 5.12
N ARG A 65 -0.26 -7.84 6.08
CA ARG A 65 -0.52 -8.02 7.53
C ARG A 65 -1.73 -7.25 8.05
N ALA A 66 -2.11 -6.15 7.40
CA ALA A 66 -3.26 -5.34 7.82
C ALA A 66 -4.59 -5.93 7.32
N TRP A 67 -4.54 -6.85 6.35
CA TRP A 67 -5.70 -7.52 5.76
C TRP A 67 -5.86 -8.98 6.19
N ALA A 68 -4.80 -9.61 6.71
CA ALA A 68 -4.84 -10.92 7.35
C ALA A 68 -5.61 -10.87 8.68
#